data_AF-A0A2S4W9M7-F1
#
_entry.id   AF-A0A2S4W9M7-F1
#
_cell.length_a   1.000
_cell.length_b   1.000
_cell.length_c   1.000
_cell.angle_alpha   90.00
_cell.angle_beta   90.00
_cell.angle_gamma   90.00
#
_symmetry.space_group_name_H-M   'P 1'
#
loop_
_entity.id
_entity.type
_entity.pdbx_description
1 polymer ?
#
loop_
_entity_poly.entity_id
_entity_poly.type
_entity_poly.pdbx_seq_one_letter_code
_entity_poly.pdbx_strand_id
1 'polypeptide(L)'
;MRVGPISTNPQLLDREDVHWANRNNSSKGIDIFVATHKCNPICGALALELPGNVIVNMPAPSRFVQPVIACSTPKTTVPPHPATAM
;
A
#
# COMPACT_ATOMS: atom_id res chain seq x y z
N MET A 1 -17.66 -18.87 -4.88
CA MET A 1 -16.48 -19.31 -4.11
C MET A 1 -16.31 -18.36 -2.93
N ARG A 2 -16.26 -18.88 -1.70
CA ARG A 2 -16.08 -18.06 -0.49
C ARG A 2 -14.58 -18.03 -0.17
N VAL A 3 -13.93 -16.92 -0.47
CA VAL A 3 -12.54 -16.67 -0.05
C VAL A 3 -12.54 -16.53 1.48
N GLY A 4 -11.65 -17.26 2.15
CA GLY A 4 -11.49 -17.23 3.60
C GLY A 4 -10.73 -16.00 4.10
N PRO A 5 -10.31 -15.95 5.37
CA PRO A 5 -9.59 -14.80 5.93
C PRO A 5 -8.16 -14.63 5.38
N ILE A 6 -7.65 -15.62 4.63
CA ILE A 6 -6.34 -15.56 4.01
C ILE A 6 -6.41 -14.61 2.80
N SER A 7 -5.68 -13.50 2.90
CA SER A 7 -5.54 -12.50 1.85
C SER A 7 -4.15 -12.58 1.21
N THR A 8 -4.06 -12.28 -0.09
CA THR A 8 -2.81 -12.21 -0.85
C THR A 8 -2.76 -10.92 -1.68
N ASN A 9 -1.55 -10.45 -1.97
CA ASN A 9 -1.27 -9.20 -2.70
C ASN A 9 -1.87 -7.93 -2.04
N PRO A 10 -1.58 -7.66 -0.75
CA PRO A 10 -1.95 -6.38 -0.13
C PRO A 10 -1.15 -5.22 -0.71
N GLN A 11 -1.70 -4.00 -0.61
CA GLN A 11 -0.97 -2.76 -0.86
C GLN A 11 -0.69 -2.07 0.46
N LEU A 12 0.57 -1.70 0.70
CA LEU A 12 0.96 -0.89 1.83
C LEU A 12 1.04 0.58 1.42
N LEU A 13 0.56 1.46 2.31
CA LEU A 13 0.58 2.91 2.16
C LEU A 13 1.41 3.51 3.29
N ASP A 14 2.30 4.42 2.94
CA ASP A 14 3.26 5.02 3.86
C ASP A 14 3.51 6.47 3.46
N ARG A 15 3.61 7.37 4.44
CA ARG A 15 3.76 8.82 4.18
C ARG A 15 5.00 9.15 3.35
N GLU A 16 6.04 8.32 3.39
CA GLU A 16 7.21 8.44 2.54
C GLU A 16 7.03 7.71 1.20
N ASP A 17 7.03 8.48 0.11
CA ASP A 17 6.82 7.96 -1.27
C ASP A 17 7.83 6.89 -1.71
N VAL A 18 8.97 6.79 -1.03
CA VAL A 18 10.08 5.91 -1.41
C VAL A 18 9.98 4.49 -0.86
N HIS A 19 9.08 4.24 0.09
CA HIS A 19 8.91 2.92 0.71
C HIS A 19 7.86 2.05 0.00
N TRP A 20 7.93 0.72 0.22
CA TRP A 20 6.88 -0.28 -0.08
C TRP A 20 6.42 -0.46 -1.54
N ALA A 21 7.28 -0.08 -2.49
CA ALA A 21 7.13 -0.22 -3.94
C ALA A 21 6.20 0.81 -4.62
N ASN A 22 6.19 0.77 -5.95
CA ASN A 22 5.62 1.79 -6.85
C ASN A 22 4.12 2.11 -6.65
N ARG A 23 3.40 1.32 -5.85
CA ARG A 23 1.98 1.52 -5.57
C ARG A 23 1.72 2.15 -4.19
N ASN A 24 2.77 2.58 -3.48
CA ASN A 24 2.61 3.45 -2.34
C ASN A 24 2.04 4.80 -2.81
N ASN A 25 0.73 5.00 -2.61
CA ASN A 25 0.04 6.27 -2.88
C ASN A 25 0.18 7.28 -1.73
N SER A 26 1.02 6.96 -0.76
CA SER A 26 1.47 7.78 0.36
C SER A 26 0.35 8.51 1.09
N SER A 27 0.60 9.76 1.50
CA SER A 27 -0.37 10.59 2.22
C SER A 27 -1.71 10.66 1.49
N LYS A 28 -1.71 10.76 0.16
CA LYS A 28 -2.96 10.78 -0.62
C LYS A 28 -3.79 9.50 -0.44
N GLY A 29 -3.15 8.33 -0.48
CA GLY A 29 -3.82 7.06 -0.23
C GLY A 29 -4.35 6.95 1.20
N ILE A 30 -3.56 7.41 2.17
CA ILE A 30 -3.93 7.44 3.59
C ILE A 30 -5.14 8.36 3.82
N ASP A 31 -5.12 9.56 3.24
CA ASP A 31 -6.22 10.53 3.34
C ASP A 31 -7.52 9.96 2.79
N ILE A 32 -7.46 9.27 1.65
CA ILE A 32 -8.62 8.59 1.06
C ILE A 32 -9.12 7.48 1.99
N PHE A 33 -8.24 6.66 2.56
CA PHE A 33 -8.63 5.64 3.53
C PHE A 33 -9.35 6.26 4.74
N VAL A 34 -8.79 7.32 5.32
CA VAL A 34 -9.36 8.01 6.49
C VAL A 34 -10.72 8.62 6.18
N ALA A 35 -10.86 9.30 5.04
CA ALA A 35 -12.10 9.96 4.65
C ALA A 35 -13.24 8.97 4.36
N THR A 36 -12.92 7.74 3.97
CA THR A 36 -13.90 6.74 3.53
C THR A 36 -14.13 5.62 4.54
N HIS A 37 -13.24 5.42 5.50
CA HIS A 37 -13.36 4.37 6.50
C HIS A 37 -14.50 4.65 7.48
N LYS A 38 -15.33 3.62 7.70
CA LYS A 38 -16.36 3.61 8.75
C LYS A 38 -16.03 2.50 9.73
N CYS A 39 -15.80 2.87 10.99
CA CYS A 39 -15.59 1.90 12.05
C CYS A 39 -16.79 0.94 12.12
N ASN A 40 -16.50 -0.34 12.32
CA ASN A 40 -17.51 -1.36 12.56
C ASN A 40 -17.33 -1.92 14.00
N PRO A 41 -18.16 -2.87 14.46
CA PRO A 41 -18.04 -3.39 15.82
C PRO A 41 -16.67 -3.98 16.18
N ILE A 42 -15.88 -4.44 15.20
CA ILE A 42 -14.52 -4.96 15.42
C ILE A 42 -13.58 -3.83 15.86
N CYS A 43 -13.72 -2.61 15.31
CA CYS A 43 -12.93 -1.45 15.76
C CYS A 43 -13.14 -1.19 17.26
N GLY A 44 -14.39 -1.27 17.72
CA GLY A 44 -14.73 -1.12 19.14
C GLY A 44 -14.19 -2.28 20.00
N ALA A 45 -14.30 -3.52 19.52
CA ALA A 45 -13.76 -4.68 20.22
C ALA A 45 -12.23 -4.63 20.38
N LEU A 46 -11.54 -3.95 19.45
CA LEU A 46 -10.10 -3.73 19.49
C LEU A 46 -9.69 -2.40 20.15
N ALA A 47 -10.64 -1.64 20.70
CA ALA A 47 -10.42 -0.31 21.28
C ALA A 47 -9.66 0.66 20.34
N LEU A 48 -9.96 0.60 19.04
CA LEU A 48 -9.35 1.47 18.04
C LEU A 48 -10.12 2.79 17.89
N GLU A 49 -9.38 3.89 17.80
CA GLU A 49 -9.94 5.19 17.46
C GLU A 49 -10.26 5.32 15.96
N LEU A 50 -11.10 6.30 15.62
CA LEU A 50 -11.33 6.69 14.23
C LEU A 50 -10.01 7.14 13.60
N PRO A 51 -9.66 6.70 12.37
CA PRO A 51 -8.37 7.00 11.75
C PRO A 51 -8.03 8.49 11.70
N GLY A 52 -9.04 9.35 11.52
CA GLY A 52 -8.86 10.80 11.51
C GLY A 52 -8.34 11.38 12.83
N ASN A 53 -8.68 10.77 13.97
CA ASN A 53 -8.26 11.23 15.30
C ASN A 53 -6.77 10.92 15.55
N VAL A 54 -6.27 9.83 14.98
CA VAL A 54 -4.87 9.38 15.15
C VAL A 54 -3.92 10.23 14.31
N ILE A 55 -4.31 10.59 13.08
CA ILE A 55 -3.44 11.29 12.12
C ILE A 55 -3.10 12.72 12.56
N VAL A 56 -4.02 13.42 13.23
CA VAL A 56 -3.82 14.80 13.72
C VAL A 56 -2.69 14.87 14.76
N ASN A 57 -2.43 13.77 15.48
CA ASN A 57 -1.46 13.72 16.56
C ASN A 57 -0.10 13.13 16.14
N MET A 58 0.09 12.77 14.88
CA MET A 58 1.31 12.10 14.42
C MET A 58 2.36 13.14 13.97
N PRO A 59 3.61 13.08 14.48
CA PRO A 59 4.66 13.99 14.06
C PRO A 59 4.92 13.92 12.55
N ALA A 60 5.41 15.02 11.98
CA ALA A 60 5.75 15.09 10.57
C ALA A 60 6.78 13.99 10.22
N PRO A 61 6.67 13.37 9.03
CA PRO A 61 7.61 12.34 8.61
C PRO A 61 9.04 12.91 8.61
N SER A 62 9.93 12.23 9.34
CA SER A 62 11.34 12.59 9.38
C SER A 62 11.97 12.24 8.05
N ARG A 63 12.62 13.20 7.39
CA ARG A 63 13.36 12.99 6.13
C ARG A 63 14.64 12.20 6.38
N PHE A 64 14.53 10.95 6.85
CA PHE A 64 15.65 10.02 6.79
C PHE A 64 15.73 9.47 5.37
N VAL A 65 16.68 10.01 4.60
CA VAL A 65 17.06 9.47 3.29
C VAL A 65 17.70 8.10 3.55
N GLN A 66 16.90 7.04 3.55
CA GLN A 66 17.43 5.68 3.49
C GLN A 66 17.76 5.33 2.03
N PRO A 67 18.88 4.63 1.77
CA PRO A 67 19.23 4.21 0.42
C PRO A 67 18.18 3.23 -0.11
N VAL A 68 17.56 3.62 -1.20
CA VAL A 68 16.46 2.91 -1.86
C VAL A 68 16.95 1.54 -2.37
N ILE A 69 16.40 0.44 -1.87
CA ILE A 69 16.43 -0.83 -2.61
C ILE A 69 15.35 -0.71 -3.68
N ALA A 70 15.74 -0.13 -4.83
CA ALA A 70 14.86 -0.09 -5.98
C ALA A 70 14.63 -1.53 -6.44
N CYS A 71 13.36 -1.92 -6.56
CA CYS A 71 12.98 -3.14 -7.24
C CYS A 71 13.37 -2.96 -8.72
N SER A 72 14.60 -3.34 -9.04
CA SER A 72 15.11 -3.33 -10.39
C SER A 72 14.33 -4.40 -11.13
N THR A 73 13.34 -4.00 -11.94
CA THR A 73 12.78 -4.91 -12.92
C THR A 73 13.92 -5.28 -13.87
N PRO A 74 14.32 -6.55 -13.98
CA PRO A 74 15.10 -6.95 -15.13
C PRO A 74 14.22 -6.64 -16.35
N LYS A 75 14.69 -5.75 -17.22
CA LYS A 75 14.13 -5.65 -18.56
C LYS A 75 14.47 -6.95 -19.28
N THR A 76 13.67 -7.98 -19.05
CA THR A 76 13.73 -9.22 -19.84
C THR A 76 13.17 -8.87 -21.20
N THR A 77 14.06 -8.60 -22.15
CA THR A 77 13.74 -8.60 -23.57
C THR A 77 13.35 -10.03 -23.93
N VAL A 78 12.07 -10.36 -23.84
CA VAL A 78 11.54 -11.60 -24.41
C VAL A 78 11.64 -11.46 -25.93
N PRO A 79 12.40 -12.32 -26.63
CA PRO A 79 12.39 -12.32 -28.10
C PRO A 79 10.96 -12.63 -28.58
N PRO A 80 10.47 -11.99 -29.65
CA PRO A 80 9.16 -12.32 -30.20
C PRO A 80 9.14 -13.82 -30.54
N HIS A 81 8.16 -14.53 -29.99
CA HIS A 81 7.89 -15.92 -30.38
C HIS A 81 7.54 -15.95 -31.88
N PRO A 82 8.13 -16.87 -32.67
CA PRO A 82 7.70 -17.05 -34.05
C PRO A 82 6.27 -17.57 -34.05
N ALA A 83 5.37 -16.83 -34.70
CA ALA A 83 4.02 -17.29 -34.99
C ALA A 83 4.15 -18.52 -35.90
N THR A 84 3.77 -19.69 -35.38
CA THR A 84 3.60 -20.89 -36.21
C THR A 84 2.28 -20.72 -36.96
N ALA A 85 2.36 -20.59 -38.28
CA ALA A 85 1.20 -20.59 -39.15
C ALA A 85 0.58 -22.00 -39.18
N MET A 86 -0.73 -22.09 -38.99
CA MET A 86 -1.56 -23.20 -39.48
C MET A 86 -2.28 -22.73 -40.74
#